data_AF-A0AAN8G6G5-F1
#
_entry.id   AF-A0AAN8G6G5-F1
#
_cell.length_a   1.000
_cell.length_b   1.000
_cell.length_c   1.000
_cell.angle_alpha   90.00
_cell.angle_beta   90.00
_cell.angle_gamma   90.00
#
_symmetry.space_group_name_H-M   'P 1'
#
loop_
_entity.id
_entity.type
_entity.pdbx_description
1 polymer ?
#
loop_
_entity_poly.entity_id
_entity_poly.type
_entity_poly.pdbx_seq_one_letter_code
_entity_poly.pdbx_strand_id
1 'polypeptide(L)'
;MLRKSLPRNYLQNVSFGVLGLGDSSYQKYNFASKKLFRRLLQVGGNSLLNIGLADDQHELGIDGAAIPWKKEFWDKLRSINLFENMKVEIDHSVILPPKYQLLFDNDSSNERVSCEAQIYHEVVVDSNSRITATDHFQDTRLVKFLCTDLPATRSTQNLYDPGDVLMVQPCNLSESISIALEALKYPDDVLDRPLRLVPSDEFVKAPQRWLLGAQPTLRTCFLRLFDLQMIPRRSFFQTLASISTDPDEKEKLLEFASPQGLV
;
A
#
# COMPACT_ATOMS: atom_id res chain seq x y z
N MET A 1 -16.27 -19.49 -0.63
CA MET A 1 -16.29 -19.10 -2.06
C MET A 1 -15.79 -20.19 -3.02
N LEU A 2 -14.67 -20.87 -2.72
CA LEU A 2 -14.10 -21.92 -3.60
C LEU A 2 -14.82 -23.29 -3.54
N ARG A 3 -15.69 -23.51 -2.54
CA ARG A 3 -16.51 -24.73 -2.45
C ARG A 3 -17.57 -24.71 -3.55
N LYS A 4 -17.56 -25.74 -4.41
CA LYS A 4 -18.53 -25.88 -5.51
C LYS A 4 -19.96 -26.10 -5.01
N SER A 5 -20.13 -26.74 -3.85
CA SER A 5 -21.41 -27.16 -3.28
C SER A 5 -22.27 -26.05 -2.66
N LEU A 6 -21.87 -24.78 -2.76
CA LEU A 6 -22.66 -23.69 -2.18
C LEU A 6 -24.01 -23.53 -2.92
N PRO A 7 -25.13 -23.41 -2.18
CA PRO A 7 -26.43 -23.13 -2.77
C PRO A 7 -26.46 -21.84 -3.60
N ARG A 8 -27.37 -21.78 -4.58
CA ARG A 8 -27.54 -20.61 -5.47
C ARG A 8 -28.06 -19.36 -4.77
N ASN A 9 -28.54 -19.49 -3.54
CA ASN A 9 -29.10 -18.39 -2.75
C ASN A 9 -28.25 -18.06 -1.51
N TYR A 10 -27.04 -18.62 -1.43
CA TYR A 10 -26.17 -18.48 -0.26
C TYR A 10 -25.87 -17.01 0.09
N LEU A 11 -25.80 -16.13 -0.92
CA LEU A 11 -25.56 -14.70 -0.77
C LEU A 11 -26.77 -13.83 -1.16
N GLN A 12 -28.01 -14.37 -1.12
CA GLN A 12 -29.23 -13.67 -1.56
C GLN A 12 -29.47 -12.30 -0.90
N ASN A 13 -28.91 -12.08 0.30
CA ASN A 13 -29.05 -10.83 1.06
C ASN A 13 -27.76 -9.99 1.07
N VAL A 14 -26.79 -10.29 0.19
CA VAL A 14 -25.52 -9.58 0.12
C VAL A 14 -25.48 -8.75 -1.15
N SER A 15 -25.41 -7.43 -0.98
CA SER A 15 -25.13 -6.49 -2.06
C SER A 15 -23.62 -6.31 -2.23
N PHE A 16 -23.13 -6.25 -3.48
CA PHE A 16 -21.69 -6.13 -3.74
C PHE A 16 -21.37 -5.28 -4.97
N GLY A 17 -20.14 -4.78 -5.03
CA GLY A 17 -19.51 -4.22 -6.22
C GLY A 17 -18.12 -4.84 -6.41
N VAL A 18 -17.65 -4.96 -7.66
CA VAL A 18 -16.30 -5.46 -7.96
C VAL A 18 -15.62 -4.47 -8.91
N LEU A 19 -14.52 -3.90 -8.44
CA LEU A 19 -13.53 -3.22 -9.29
C LEU A 19 -12.33 -4.14 -9.46
N GLY A 20 -12.09 -4.58 -10.68
CA GLY A 20 -10.94 -5.36 -11.04
C GLY A 20 -9.78 -4.47 -11.47
N LEU A 21 -8.60 -4.75 -10.94
CA LEU A 21 -7.33 -4.18 -11.39
C LEU A 21 -6.65 -5.23 -12.27
N GLY A 22 -6.30 -4.86 -13.49
CA GLY A 22 -5.63 -5.74 -14.43
C GLY A 22 -4.77 -4.95 -15.40
N ASP A 23 -4.11 -5.70 -16.28
CA ASP A 23 -3.27 -5.18 -17.33
C ASP A 23 -3.58 -6.01 -18.59
N SER A 24 -3.96 -5.32 -19.67
CA SER A 24 -4.38 -5.96 -20.93
C SER A 24 -3.22 -6.52 -21.75
N SER A 25 -1.96 -6.19 -21.42
CA SER A 25 -0.77 -6.85 -21.98
C SER A 25 -0.68 -8.32 -21.55
N TYR A 26 -1.28 -8.68 -20.41
CA TYR A 26 -1.34 -10.06 -19.94
C TYR A 26 -2.49 -10.83 -20.61
N GLN A 27 -2.22 -12.08 -21.00
CA GLN A 27 -3.20 -12.97 -21.62
C GLN A 27 -4.52 -13.10 -20.82
N LYS A 28 -4.44 -13.01 -19.49
CA LYS A 28 -5.57 -13.17 -18.57
C LYS A 28 -6.02 -11.86 -17.95
N TYR A 29 -6.30 -10.86 -18.79
CA TYR A 29 -6.79 -9.55 -18.38
C TYR A 29 -7.99 -9.64 -17.40
N ASN A 30 -7.79 -9.10 -16.18
CA ASN A 30 -8.81 -9.04 -15.13
C ASN A 30 -9.46 -10.41 -14.79
N PHE A 31 -8.74 -11.51 -14.95
CA PHE A 31 -9.33 -12.84 -14.80
C PHE A 31 -9.85 -13.11 -13.39
N ALA A 32 -9.11 -12.71 -12.35
CA ALA A 32 -9.49 -12.92 -10.95
C ALA A 32 -10.80 -12.19 -10.60
N SER A 33 -10.91 -10.91 -10.97
CA SER A 33 -12.09 -10.08 -10.74
C SER A 33 -13.31 -10.58 -11.52
N LYS A 34 -13.14 -10.91 -12.81
CA LYS A 34 -14.20 -11.52 -13.66
C LYS A 34 -14.71 -12.83 -13.07
N LYS A 35 -13.81 -13.69 -12.58
CA LYS A 35 -14.16 -14.97 -11.95
C LYS A 35 -14.91 -14.76 -10.62
N LEU A 36 -14.45 -13.81 -9.80
CA LEU A 36 -15.10 -13.46 -8.53
C LEU A 36 -16.51 -12.93 -8.75
N PHE A 37 -16.68 -11.96 -9.65
CA PHE A 37 -17.97 -11.36 -9.99
C PHE A 37 -18.99 -12.39 -10.46
N ARG A 38 -18.61 -13.25 -11.41
CA ARG A 38 -19.47 -14.34 -11.89
C ARG A 38 -19.84 -15.30 -10.75
N ARG A 39 -18.89 -15.62 -9.86
CA ARG A 39 -19.16 -16.53 -8.75
C ARG A 39 -20.13 -15.91 -7.73
N LEU A 40 -20.00 -14.62 -7.42
CA LEU A 40 -20.91 -13.91 -6.52
C LEU A 40 -22.35 -13.93 -7.04
N LEU A 41 -22.55 -13.66 -8.34
CA LEU A 41 -23.85 -13.77 -8.99
C LEU A 41 -24.41 -15.20 -8.95
N GLN A 42 -23.57 -16.22 -9.24
CA GLN A 42 -24.00 -17.63 -9.24
C GLN A 42 -24.52 -18.12 -7.89
N VAL A 43 -24.06 -17.54 -6.78
CA VAL A 43 -24.50 -17.90 -5.43
C VAL A 43 -25.52 -16.92 -4.86
N GLY A 44 -26.11 -16.07 -5.71
CA GLY A 44 -27.27 -15.25 -5.39
C GLY A 44 -26.94 -13.85 -4.89
N GLY A 45 -25.68 -13.41 -4.94
CA GLY A 45 -25.33 -12.04 -4.57
C GLY A 45 -25.98 -11.01 -5.48
N ASN A 46 -26.34 -9.86 -4.92
CA ASN A 46 -26.96 -8.76 -5.64
C ASN A 46 -25.89 -7.75 -6.07
N SER A 47 -25.60 -7.64 -7.36
CA SER A 47 -24.64 -6.66 -7.84
C SER A 47 -25.24 -5.25 -7.84
N LEU A 48 -24.56 -4.30 -7.21
CA LEU A 48 -25.00 -2.90 -7.14
C LEU A 48 -24.86 -2.18 -8.50
N LEU A 49 -23.85 -2.58 -9.27
CA LEU A 49 -23.51 -2.06 -10.59
C LEU A 49 -22.69 -3.10 -11.37
N ASN A 50 -22.37 -2.81 -12.63
CA ASN A 50 -21.52 -3.69 -13.43
C ASN A 50 -20.07 -3.74 -12.90
N ILE A 51 -19.35 -4.83 -13.20
CA ILE A 51 -17.93 -4.95 -12.86
C ILE A 51 -17.12 -3.83 -13.52
N GLY A 52 -16.29 -3.14 -12.73
CA GLY A 52 -15.29 -2.22 -13.23
C GLY A 52 -14.03 -2.99 -13.65
N LEU A 53 -13.49 -2.70 -14.83
CA LEU A 53 -12.28 -3.35 -15.35
C LEU A 53 -11.23 -2.27 -15.62
N ALA A 54 -10.41 -1.98 -14.61
CA ALA A 54 -9.27 -1.08 -14.75
C ALA A 54 -8.12 -1.78 -15.47
N ASP A 55 -7.45 -1.02 -16.32
CA ASP A 55 -6.35 -1.46 -17.18
C ASP A 55 -5.14 -0.56 -16.99
N ASP A 56 -4.02 -1.15 -16.60
CA ASP A 56 -2.75 -0.43 -16.43
C ASP A 56 -2.19 0.10 -17.76
N GLN A 57 -2.59 -0.49 -18.90
CA GLN A 57 -2.16 -0.06 -20.25
C GLN A 57 -3.00 1.08 -20.84
N HIS A 58 -4.07 1.50 -20.16
CA HIS A 58 -4.90 2.61 -20.62
C HIS A 58 -4.12 3.94 -20.54
N GLU A 59 -4.43 4.93 -21.38
CA GLU A 59 -3.72 6.23 -21.39
C GLU A 59 -3.77 6.95 -20.03
N LEU A 60 -4.88 6.77 -19.32
CA LEU A 60 -5.12 7.26 -17.95
C LEU A 60 -4.83 6.19 -16.87
N GLY A 61 -4.14 5.11 -17.24
CA GLY A 61 -3.90 3.93 -16.42
C GLY A 61 -5.18 3.38 -15.78
N ILE A 62 -5.03 2.81 -14.60
CA ILE A 62 -6.14 2.22 -13.83
C ILE A 62 -7.28 3.21 -13.54
N ASP A 63 -6.97 4.50 -13.47
CA ASP A 63 -7.92 5.54 -13.09
C ASP A 63 -8.97 5.79 -14.17
N GLY A 64 -8.67 5.50 -15.43
CA GLY A 64 -9.60 5.61 -16.55
C GLY A 64 -10.90 4.83 -16.34
N ALA A 65 -10.84 3.66 -15.71
CA ALA A 65 -12.02 2.91 -15.30
C ALA A 65 -12.37 3.09 -13.82
N ALA A 66 -11.37 3.19 -12.93
CA ALA A 66 -11.60 3.22 -11.49
C ALA A 66 -12.36 4.48 -11.03
N ILE A 67 -12.06 5.66 -11.59
CA ILE A 67 -12.71 6.91 -11.22
C ILE A 67 -14.21 6.92 -11.58
N PRO A 68 -14.62 6.70 -12.85
CA PRO A 68 -16.03 6.67 -13.20
C PRO A 68 -16.79 5.55 -12.49
N TRP A 69 -16.17 4.37 -12.34
CA TRP A 69 -16.77 3.26 -11.61
C TRP A 69 -17.01 3.59 -10.13
N LYS A 70 -16.03 4.21 -9.45
CA LYS A 70 -16.20 4.66 -8.05
C LYS A 70 -17.34 5.68 -7.94
N LYS A 71 -17.44 6.62 -8.88
CA LYS A 71 -18.52 7.61 -8.89
C LYS A 71 -19.90 6.93 -8.96
N GLU A 72 -20.09 6.03 -9.93
CA GLU A 72 -21.34 5.27 -10.07
C GLU A 72 -21.64 4.41 -8.83
N PHE A 73 -20.61 3.75 -8.26
CA PHE A 73 -20.76 2.96 -7.05
C PHE A 73 -21.29 3.79 -5.88
N TRP A 74 -20.71 4.97 -5.66
CA TRP A 74 -21.17 5.88 -4.61
C TRP A 74 -22.57 6.44 -4.88
N ASP A 75 -22.90 6.77 -6.13
CA ASP A 75 -24.26 7.18 -6.52
C ASP A 75 -25.29 6.10 -6.19
N LYS A 76 -24.98 4.83 -6.51
CA LYS A 76 -25.83 3.68 -6.17
C LYS A 76 -25.98 3.49 -4.67
N LEU A 77 -24.87 3.53 -3.92
CA LEU A 77 -24.93 3.38 -2.45
C LEU A 77 -25.80 4.46 -1.81
N ARG A 78 -25.66 5.72 -2.25
CA ARG A 78 -26.51 6.83 -1.78
C ARG A 78 -27.98 6.59 -2.10
N SER A 79 -28.30 6.12 -3.31
CA SER A 79 -29.69 5.87 -3.71
C SER A 79 -30.40 4.80 -2.86
N ILE A 80 -29.63 3.87 -2.27
CA ILE A 80 -30.15 2.81 -1.42
C ILE A 80 -30.30 3.28 0.04
N ASN A 81 -29.72 4.43 0.40
CA ASN A 81 -29.75 5.02 1.74
C ASN A 81 -29.32 4.03 2.83
N LEU A 82 -28.25 3.25 2.58
CA LEU A 82 -27.74 2.26 3.55
C LEU A 82 -27.25 2.87 4.86
N PHE A 83 -26.79 4.13 4.82
CA PHE A 83 -26.24 4.84 5.97
C PHE A 83 -26.88 6.22 6.08
N GLU A 84 -27.64 6.46 7.16
CA GLU A 84 -28.42 7.70 7.37
C GLU A 84 -27.56 8.98 7.37
N ASN A 85 -26.29 8.88 7.78
CA ASN A 85 -25.36 10.01 7.92
C ASN A 85 -24.37 10.14 6.75
N MET A 86 -24.68 9.54 5.59
CA MET A 86 -23.79 9.60 4.42
C MET A 86 -23.78 11.01 3.80
N LYS A 87 -22.67 11.72 3.92
CA LYS A 87 -22.49 13.03 3.28
C LYS A 87 -22.27 12.87 1.77
N VAL A 88 -22.92 13.72 0.97
CA VAL A 88 -22.78 13.74 -0.49
C VAL A 88 -21.44 14.37 -0.90
N GLU A 89 -21.07 15.44 -0.21
CA GLU A 89 -19.81 16.15 -0.42
C GLU A 89 -18.89 15.91 0.78
N ILE A 90 -17.65 15.52 0.48
CA ILE A 90 -16.60 15.39 1.49
C ILE A 90 -16.04 16.79 1.70
N ASP A 91 -16.21 17.33 2.89
CA ASP A 91 -15.58 18.58 3.28
C ASP A 91 -14.06 18.35 3.38
N HIS A 92 -13.32 18.88 2.41
CA HIS A 92 -11.86 18.78 2.35
C HIS A 92 -11.14 19.58 3.43
N SER A 93 -11.85 20.43 4.18
CA SER A 93 -11.31 21.12 5.35
C SER A 93 -11.32 20.26 6.62
N VAL A 94 -12.09 19.16 6.63
CA VAL A 94 -12.18 18.26 7.77
C VAL A 94 -11.00 17.29 7.77
N ILE A 95 -10.21 17.35 8.84
CA ILE A 95 -9.11 16.42 9.08
C ILE A 95 -9.70 15.05 9.43
N LEU A 96 -9.40 14.05 8.61
CA LEU A 96 -9.78 12.66 8.89
C LEU A 96 -8.93 12.09 10.04
N PRO A 97 -9.50 11.22 10.90
CA PRO A 97 -8.73 10.61 11.97
C PRO A 97 -7.53 9.82 11.41
N PRO A 98 -6.35 9.92 12.02
CA PRO A 98 -5.17 9.22 11.55
C PRO A 98 -5.37 7.72 11.72
N LYS A 99 -4.81 6.92 10.79
CA LYS A 99 -4.86 5.45 10.89
C LYS A 99 -4.04 4.89 12.05
N TYR A 100 -3.02 5.64 12.48
CA TYR A 100 -2.13 5.26 13.55
C TYR A 100 -1.96 6.42 14.52
N GLN A 101 -1.88 6.09 15.80
CA GLN A 101 -1.45 7.00 16.86
C GLN A 101 0.01 6.70 17.18
N LEU A 102 0.81 7.76 17.31
CA LEU A 102 2.21 7.69 17.72
C LEU A 102 2.27 7.87 19.24
N LEU A 103 2.70 6.83 19.94
CA LEU A 103 2.97 6.90 21.38
C LEU A 103 4.48 6.83 21.57
N PHE A 104 5.06 7.85 22.18
CA PHE A 104 6.48 7.84 22.55
C PHE A 104 6.60 7.26 23.96
N ASP A 105 7.41 6.22 24.11
CA ASP A 105 7.61 5.60 25.42
C ASP A 105 8.43 6.54 26.31
N ASN A 106 7.79 7.08 27.35
CA ASN A 106 8.48 7.67 28.50
C ASN A 106 8.63 6.65 29.66
N ASP A 107 7.92 5.52 29.60
CA ASP A 107 7.93 4.51 30.66
C ASP A 107 7.96 3.11 30.04
N SER A 108 8.97 2.36 30.44
CA SER A 108 9.27 0.99 30.05
C SER A 108 8.22 -0.01 30.52
N SER A 109 7.05 -0.06 29.88
CA SER A 109 6.15 -1.21 29.99
C SER A 109 6.57 -2.26 28.97
N ASN A 110 7.30 -3.28 29.46
CA ASN A 110 7.62 -4.50 28.73
C ASN A 110 6.35 -5.33 28.44
N GLU A 111 5.46 -4.83 27.58
CA GLU A 111 4.44 -5.69 26.98
C GLU A 111 5.14 -6.60 25.98
N ARG A 112 5.24 -7.89 26.33
CA ARG A 112 5.72 -8.94 25.43
C ARG A 112 4.71 -9.13 24.30
N VAL A 113 4.85 -8.32 23.26
CA VAL A 113 4.10 -8.48 22.02
C VAL A 113 4.55 -9.78 21.34
N SER A 114 3.56 -10.61 21.00
CA SER A 114 3.69 -11.89 20.31
C SER A 114 4.70 -11.81 19.15
N CYS A 115 5.67 -12.72 19.12
CA CYS A 115 6.61 -12.86 18.00
C CYS A 115 5.85 -13.36 16.77
N GLU A 116 5.49 -12.46 15.86
CA GLU A 116 5.02 -12.83 14.53
C GLU A 116 6.17 -13.50 13.74
N ALA A 117 5.82 -14.37 12.78
CA ALA A 117 6.80 -15.10 12.00
C ALA A 117 7.69 -14.15 11.19
N GLN A 118 9.00 -14.24 11.36
CA GLN A 118 9.98 -13.53 10.55
C GLN A 118 9.86 -14.01 9.09
N ILE A 119 9.48 -13.12 8.16
CA ILE A 119 9.31 -13.44 6.74
C ILE A 119 10.61 -13.18 5.93
N TYR A 120 11.36 -12.14 6.31
CA TYR A 120 12.59 -11.74 5.64
C TYR A 120 13.81 -12.14 6.46
N HIS A 121 14.86 -12.61 5.79
CA HIS A 121 16.13 -12.96 6.41
C HIS A 121 17.21 -12.01 5.90
N GLU A 122 18.09 -11.59 6.81
CA GLU A 122 19.30 -10.88 6.42
C GLU A 122 20.26 -11.87 5.76
N VAL A 123 20.79 -11.50 4.61
CA VAL A 123 21.67 -12.36 3.81
C VAL A 123 22.85 -11.53 3.33
N VAL A 124 24.05 -12.11 3.41
CA VAL A 124 25.26 -11.44 2.94
C VAL A 124 25.34 -11.49 1.41
N VAL A 125 25.65 -10.35 0.81
CA VAL A 125 25.99 -10.26 -0.62
C VAL A 125 27.43 -10.75 -0.81
N ASP A 126 27.59 -11.87 -1.49
CA ASP A 126 28.89 -12.46 -1.87
C ASP A 126 29.59 -11.62 -2.94
N SER A 127 28.85 -11.21 -3.97
CA SER A 127 29.41 -10.40 -5.05
C SER A 127 28.35 -9.52 -5.71
N ASN A 128 28.77 -8.39 -6.24
CA ASN A 128 27.93 -7.47 -7.02
C ASN A 128 28.76 -6.91 -8.18
N SER A 129 28.62 -7.50 -9.37
CA SER A 129 29.44 -7.18 -10.53
C SER A 129 28.60 -6.68 -11.70
N ARG A 130 29.00 -5.56 -12.32
CA ARG A 130 28.41 -5.07 -13.56
C ARG A 130 28.67 -6.06 -14.70
N ILE A 131 27.62 -6.43 -15.43
CA ILE A 131 27.67 -7.32 -16.59
C ILE A 131 27.52 -6.58 -17.92
N THR A 132 27.00 -5.34 -17.90
CA THR A 132 26.98 -4.47 -19.08
C THR A 132 28.34 -3.79 -19.29
N ALA A 133 28.66 -3.45 -20.53
CA ALA A 133 29.88 -2.69 -20.86
C ALA A 133 29.86 -1.32 -20.16
N THR A 134 31.04 -0.79 -19.83
CA THR A 134 31.16 0.43 -19.00
C THR A 134 30.54 1.67 -19.65
N ASP A 135 30.57 1.72 -20.97
CA ASP A 135 30.03 2.76 -21.84
C ASP A 135 28.54 2.58 -22.16
N HIS A 136 27.93 1.45 -21.78
CA HIS A 136 26.49 1.25 -21.92
C HIS A 136 25.72 2.15 -20.95
N PHE A 137 24.63 2.77 -21.41
CA PHE A 137 23.84 3.71 -20.60
C PHE A 137 23.10 3.06 -19.41
N GLN A 138 22.79 1.76 -19.50
CA GLN A 138 22.20 1.00 -18.40
C GLN A 138 23.24 0.15 -17.67
N ASP A 139 23.32 0.29 -16.36
CA ASP A 139 24.09 -0.57 -15.45
C ASP A 139 23.23 -1.76 -15.05
N THR A 140 23.56 -2.95 -15.57
CA THR A 140 22.95 -4.22 -15.14
C THR A 140 24.00 -4.99 -14.36
N ARG A 141 23.61 -5.50 -13.18
CA ARG A 141 24.53 -6.20 -12.27
C ARG A 141 24.08 -7.62 -12.00
N LEU A 142 25.06 -8.51 -11.88
CA LEU A 142 24.90 -9.84 -11.31
C LEU A 142 25.22 -9.75 -9.82
N VAL A 143 24.23 -10.05 -8.98
CA VAL A 143 24.38 -10.08 -7.52
C VAL A 143 24.31 -11.53 -7.06
N LYS A 144 25.28 -11.95 -6.24
CA LYS A 144 25.32 -13.28 -5.62
C LYS A 144 25.14 -13.12 -4.11
N PHE A 145 24.41 -14.04 -3.50
CA PHE A 145 24.11 -14.05 -2.08
C PHE A 145 24.64 -15.33 -1.44
N LEU A 146 25.19 -15.24 -0.23
CA LEU A 146 25.64 -16.40 0.53
C LEU A 146 24.42 -17.16 1.08
N CYS A 147 24.24 -18.41 0.65
CA CYS A 147 23.09 -19.23 1.05
C CYS A 147 23.24 -19.88 2.44
N THR A 148 24.36 -19.69 3.14
CA THR A 148 24.61 -20.28 4.47
C THR A 148 23.68 -19.73 5.55
N ASP A 149 23.11 -18.54 5.33
CA ASP A 149 22.38 -17.79 6.35
C ASP A 149 20.85 -17.94 6.22
N LEU A 150 20.39 -18.66 5.20
CA LEU A 150 18.97 -18.89 4.95
C LEU A 150 18.49 -20.13 5.71
N PRO A 151 17.34 -20.07 6.41
CA PRO A 151 16.85 -21.20 7.18
C PRO A 151 16.48 -22.36 6.25
N ALA A 152 17.02 -23.55 6.54
CA ALA A 152 16.68 -24.76 5.81
C ALA A 152 15.16 -25.02 5.88
N THR A 153 14.50 -25.00 4.72
CA THR A 153 13.10 -25.42 4.60
C THR A 153 13.01 -26.93 4.85
N ARG A 154 12.10 -27.35 5.72
CA ARG A 154 12.03 -28.70 6.32
C ARG A 154 11.79 -29.86 5.34
N SER A 155 11.81 -29.68 4.03
CA SER A 155 11.32 -30.70 3.09
C SER A 155 12.00 -30.78 1.71
N THR A 156 13.02 -29.97 1.40
CA THR A 156 13.74 -30.05 0.11
C THR A 156 15.25 -30.02 0.31
N GLN A 157 15.99 -30.83 -0.47
CA GLN A 157 17.46 -30.80 -0.49
C GLN A 157 18.01 -29.47 -1.04
N ASN A 158 17.17 -28.69 -1.72
CA ASN A 158 17.48 -27.36 -2.26
C ASN A 158 16.70 -26.28 -1.50
N LEU A 159 17.35 -25.12 -1.36
CA LEU A 159 16.80 -23.95 -0.68
C LEU A 159 15.78 -23.16 -1.53
N TYR A 160 15.94 -23.22 -2.86
CA TYR A 160 15.04 -22.65 -3.87
C TYR A 160 15.19 -23.44 -5.17
N ASP A 161 14.22 -23.33 -6.08
CA ASP A 161 14.25 -23.94 -7.40
C ASP A 161 14.42 -22.88 -8.51
N PRO A 162 15.03 -23.23 -9.67
CA PRO A 162 15.12 -22.32 -10.81
C PRO A 162 13.74 -21.81 -11.26
N GLY A 163 13.56 -20.49 -11.27
CA GLY A 163 12.28 -19.84 -11.56
C GLY A 163 11.59 -19.25 -10.33
N ASP A 164 12.06 -19.58 -9.13
CA ASP A 164 11.64 -18.90 -7.91
C ASP A 164 12.05 -17.42 -7.92
N VAL A 165 11.30 -16.62 -7.16
CA VAL A 165 11.49 -15.16 -7.06
C VAL A 165 12.06 -14.82 -5.70
N LEU A 166 13.21 -14.12 -5.69
CA LEU A 166 13.77 -13.52 -4.49
C LEU A 166 13.13 -12.15 -4.24
N MET A 167 12.47 -11.99 -3.10
CA MET A 167 11.96 -10.69 -2.65
C MET A 167 13.02 -9.96 -1.82
N VAL A 168 13.36 -8.73 -2.20
CA VAL A 168 14.33 -7.89 -1.47
C VAL A 168 13.59 -6.71 -0.85
N GLN A 169 13.80 -6.48 0.44
CA GLN A 169 13.29 -5.30 1.13
C GLN A 169 14.32 -4.15 0.99
N PRO A 170 14.02 -3.10 0.19
CA PRO A 170 14.92 -1.96 0.07
C PRO A 170 14.87 -1.05 1.30
N CYS A 171 15.88 -0.20 1.40
CA CYS A 171 15.90 0.97 2.28
C CYS A 171 15.98 2.23 1.41
N ASN A 172 15.45 3.35 1.90
CA ASN A 172 15.61 4.63 1.22
C ASN A 172 17.08 5.08 1.19
N LEU A 173 17.40 5.87 0.17
CA LEU A 173 18.69 6.52 0.02
C LEU A 173 18.89 7.56 1.13
N SER A 174 20.13 7.72 1.57
CA SER A 174 20.53 8.74 2.55
C SER A 174 20.10 10.14 2.13
N GLU A 175 20.22 10.44 0.83
CA GLU A 175 19.88 11.71 0.21
C GLU A 175 18.38 11.98 0.32
N SER A 176 17.54 11.00 0.00
CA SER A 176 16.08 11.12 0.12
C SER A 176 15.64 11.33 1.57
N ILE A 177 16.29 10.65 2.52
CA ILE A 177 16.03 10.83 3.95
C ILE A 177 16.44 12.24 4.38
N SER A 178 17.63 12.71 3.99
CA SER A 178 18.11 14.05 4.32
C SER A 178 17.17 15.14 3.84
N ILE A 179 16.70 15.06 2.59
CA ILE A 179 15.73 16.02 2.02
C ILE A 179 14.43 16.02 2.84
N ALA A 180 13.91 14.84 3.18
CA ALA A 180 12.67 14.73 3.97
C ALA A 180 12.83 15.32 5.38
N LEU A 181 13.96 15.05 6.04
CA LEU A 181 14.25 15.56 7.38
C LEU A 181 14.48 17.09 7.39
N GLU A 182 15.16 17.62 6.37
CA GLU A 182 15.35 19.06 6.18
C GLU A 182 14.01 19.79 5.98
N ALA A 183 13.09 19.20 5.21
CA ALA A 183 11.77 19.76 4.99
C ALA A 183 10.91 19.75 6.27
N LEU A 184 10.97 18.67 7.06
CA LEU A 184 10.14 18.50 8.26
C LEU A 184 10.68 19.22 9.49
N LYS A 185 11.99 19.46 9.56
CA LYS A 185 12.67 20.19 10.64
C LYS A 185 12.40 19.63 12.05
N TYR A 186 12.18 18.32 12.15
CA TYR A 186 12.09 17.66 13.44
C TYR A 186 13.47 17.59 14.10
N PRO A 187 13.57 17.85 15.41
CA PRO A 187 14.84 17.72 16.13
C PRO A 187 15.23 16.24 16.28
N ASP A 188 16.53 15.97 16.38
CA ASP A 188 17.06 14.60 16.47
C ASP A 188 16.50 13.85 17.69
N ASP A 189 16.22 14.53 18.80
CA ASP A 189 15.65 13.93 20.01
C ASP A 189 14.23 13.36 19.79
N VAL A 190 13.49 13.88 18.80
CA VAL A 190 12.18 13.37 18.38
C VAL A 190 12.36 12.28 17.33
N LEU A 191 13.30 12.46 16.40
CA LEU A 191 13.54 11.51 15.31
C LEU A 191 14.05 10.15 15.79
N ASP A 192 14.89 10.16 16.82
CA ASP A 192 15.52 8.98 17.42
C ASP A 192 14.81 8.49 18.68
N ARG A 193 13.71 9.13 19.07
CA ARG A 193 12.88 8.67 20.18
C ARG A 193 12.18 7.35 19.82
N PRO A 194 12.29 6.31 20.66
CA PRO A 194 11.48 5.11 20.51
C PRO A 194 9.99 5.43 20.52
N LEU A 195 9.25 4.84 19.60
CA LEU A 195 7.82 5.03 19.46
C LEU A 195 7.09 3.71 19.29
N ARG A 196 5.79 3.73 19.55
CA ARG A 196 4.86 2.65 19.27
C ARG A 196 3.78 3.16 18.31
N LEU A 197 3.60 2.42 17.22
CA LEU A 197 2.53 2.65 16.24
C LEU A 197 1.29 1.87 16.69
N VAL A 198 0.29 2.58 17.20
CA VAL A 198 -0.98 1.97 17.63
C VAL A 198 -2.02 2.18 16.53
N PRO A 199 -2.55 1.12 15.91
CA PRO A 199 -3.67 1.25 14.99
C PRO A 199 -4.86 1.92 15.67
N SER A 200 -5.46 2.92 15.01
CA SER A 200 -6.62 3.63 15.53
C SER A 200 -7.93 2.84 15.44
N ASP A 201 -7.93 1.72 14.72
CA ASP A 201 -9.10 0.90 14.39
C ASP A 201 -8.72 -0.58 14.24
N GLU A 202 -9.64 -1.49 14.53
CA GLU A 202 -9.43 -2.95 14.52
C GLU A 202 -9.08 -3.52 13.13
N PHE A 203 -9.47 -2.84 12.06
CA PHE A 203 -9.19 -3.26 10.68
C PHE A 203 -7.85 -2.74 10.16
N VAL A 204 -7.17 -1.85 10.90
CA VAL A 204 -5.85 -1.34 10.55
C VAL A 204 -4.77 -2.27 11.12
N LYS A 205 -3.96 -2.85 10.23
CA LYS A 205 -2.87 -3.74 10.63
C LYS A 205 -1.65 -2.93 11.05
N ALA A 206 -1.04 -3.27 12.18
CA ALA A 206 0.24 -2.69 12.56
C ALA A 206 1.35 -3.09 11.57
N PRO A 207 2.35 -2.21 11.33
CA PRO A 207 3.54 -2.60 10.58
C PRO A 207 4.25 -3.78 11.23
N GLN A 208 4.81 -4.64 10.39
CA GLN A 208 5.47 -5.84 10.85
C GLN A 208 6.75 -5.52 11.63
N ARG A 209 6.98 -6.24 12.73
CA ARG A 209 8.15 -6.01 13.61
C ARG A 209 9.49 -6.22 12.87
N TRP A 210 9.55 -7.15 11.93
CA TRP A 210 10.76 -7.38 11.14
C TRP A 210 11.14 -6.18 10.27
N LEU A 211 10.18 -5.31 9.91
CA LEU A 211 10.40 -4.13 9.09
C LEU A 211 11.01 -2.98 9.90
N LEU A 212 10.46 -2.74 11.09
CA LEU A 212 10.81 -1.57 11.91
C LEU A 212 11.72 -1.86 13.12
N GLY A 213 11.96 -3.14 13.43
CA GLY A 213 12.74 -3.55 14.60
C GLY A 213 11.93 -3.57 15.90
N ALA A 214 12.62 -3.84 17.01
CA ALA A 214 12.00 -3.97 18.34
C ALA A 214 11.63 -2.63 18.99
N GLN A 215 12.37 -1.57 18.66
CA GLN A 215 12.22 -0.23 19.21
C GLN A 215 12.24 0.74 18.01
N PRO A 216 11.13 0.88 17.29
CA PRO A 216 11.11 1.66 16.07
C PRO A 216 11.18 3.15 16.42
N THR A 217 11.79 3.93 15.52
CA THR A 217 11.92 5.39 15.63
C THR A 217 11.36 6.03 14.36
N LEU A 218 11.12 7.35 14.36
CA LEU A 218 10.72 8.04 13.13
C LEU A 218 11.80 7.89 12.05
N ARG A 219 13.09 7.94 12.42
CA ARG A 219 14.20 7.72 11.48
C ARG A 219 14.14 6.33 10.85
N THR A 220 13.78 5.30 11.62
CA THR A 220 13.60 3.93 11.09
C THR A 220 12.41 3.85 10.13
N CYS A 221 11.33 4.59 10.39
CA CYS A 221 10.19 4.70 9.46
C CYS A 221 10.60 5.37 8.14
N PHE A 222 11.37 6.46 8.19
CA PHE A 222 11.93 7.09 6.98
C PHE A 222 12.87 6.16 6.21
N LEU A 223 13.63 5.32 6.91
CA LEU A 223 14.56 4.40 6.27
C LEU A 223 13.84 3.22 5.57
N ARG A 224 12.82 2.64 6.20
CA ARG A 224 12.29 1.31 5.82
C ARG A 224 10.81 1.24 5.51
N LEU A 225 10.00 2.20 5.97
CA LEU A 225 8.54 2.11 5.88
C LEU A 225 7.94 3.05 4.84
N PHE A 226 8.40 4.30 4.79
CA PHE A 226 7.86 5.30 3.88
C PHE A 226 8.52 5.20 2.52
N ASP A 227 7.74 5.34 1.46
CA ASP A 227 8.27 5.50 0.12
C ASP A 227 8.50 7.00 -0.14
N LEU A 228 9.77 7.41 -0.13
CA LEU A 228 10.17 8.81 -0.32
C LEU A 228 10.41 9.17 -1.79
N GLN A 229 10.33 8.18 -2.70
CA GLN A 229 10.59 8.36 -4.13
C GLN A 229 9.33 8.22 -4.98
N MET A 230 8.21 7.79 -4.38
CA MET A 230 6.91 7.75 -5.04
C MET A 230 6.42 9.15 -5.43
N ILE A 231 5.88 9.26 -6.64
CA ILE A 231 5.13 10.44 -7.08
C ILE A 231 3.90 10.62 -6.17
N PRO A 232 3.77 11.73 -5.44
CA PRO A 232 2.67 11.91 -4.50
C PRO A 232 1.31 11.85 -5.18
N ARG A 233 0.40 11.09 -4.58
CA ARG A 233 -0.97 10.95 -5.09
C ARG A 233 -1.82 12.17 -4.73
N ARG A 234 -2.89 12.39 -5.48
CA ARG A 234 -3.88 13.44 -5.20
C ARG A 234 -4.32 13.54 -3.73
N SER A 235 -4.58 12.39 -3.08
CA SER A 235 -4.98 12.34 -1.67
C SER A 235 -3.91 12.84 -0.70
N PHE A 236 -2.63 12.73 -1.07
CA PHE A 236 -1.52 13.25 -0.28
C PHE A 236 -1.59 14.78 -0.22
N PHE A 237 -1.73 15.44 -1.38
CA PHE A 237 -1.88 16.89 -1.46
C PHE A 237 -3.14 17.39 -0.73
N GLN A 238 -4.26 16.67 -0.83
CA GLN A 238 -5.47 16.98 -0.06
C GLN A 238 -5.22 16.94 1.45
N THR A 239 -4.49 15.94 1.91
CA THR A 239 -4.15 15.81 3.34
C THR A 239 -3.24 16.95 3.78
N LEU A 240 -2.19 17.28 3.00
CA LEU A 240 -1.31 18.41 3.31
C LEU A 240 -2.05 19.75 3.30
N ALA A 241 -2.95 19.99 2.35
CA ALA A 241 -3.78 21.19 2.30
C ALA A 241 -4.67 21.35 3.55
N SER A 242 -5.13 20.23 4.13
CA SER A 242 -5.96 20.25 5.33
C SER A 242 -5.19 20.65 6.60
N ILE A 243 -3.87 20.45 6.62
CA ILE A 243 -3.00 20.76 7.77
C ILE A 243 -2.08 21.97 7.54
N SER A 244 -1.96 22.47 6.31
CA SER A 244 -1.15 23.67 6.03
C SER A 244 -1.77 24.91 6.69
N THR A 245 -0.90 25.67 7.35
CA THR A 245 -1.25 26.93 8.03
C THR A 245 -1.06 28.15 7.14
N ASP A 246 -0.30 28.03 6.05
CA ASP A 246 -0.05 29.11 5.10
C ASP A 246 -1.12 29.14 3.99
N PRO A 247 -1.80 30.28 3.77
CA PRO A 247 -2.86 30.37 2.76
C PRO A 247 -2.40 30.09 1.32
N ASP A 248 -1.20 30.56 0.95
CA ASP A 248 -0.69 30.45 -0.42
C ASP A 248 -0.25 29.00 -0.71
N GLU A 249 0.42 28.35 0.25
CA GLU A 249 0.74 26.92 0.19
C GLU A 249 -0.54 26.08 0.08
N LYS A 250 -1.55 26.39 0.90
CA LYS A 250 -2.82 25.66 0.91
C LYS A 250 -3.54 25.77 -0.43
N GLU A 251 -3.59 26.95 -1.04
CA GLU A 251 -4.16 27.15 -2.37
C GLU A 251 -3.43 26.28 -3.41
N LYS A 252 -2.09 26.28 -3.39
CA LYS A 252 -1.29 25.49 -4.33
C LYS A 252 -1.45 23.98 -4.14
N LEU A 253 -1.53 23.52 -2.89
CA LEU A 253 -1.79 22.11 -2.58
C LEU A 253 -3.19 21.67 -3.04
N LEU A 254 -4.20 22.55 -2.94
CA LEU A 254 -5.54 22.28 -3.46
C LEU A 254 -5.55 22.24 -5.01
N GLU A 255 -4.74 23.06 -5.67
CA GLU A 255 -4.54 23.02 -7.13
C GLU A 255 -3.93 21.68 -7.57
N PHE A 256 -2.86 21.20 -6.92
CA PHE A 256 -2.29 19.87 -7.19
C PHE A 256 -3.25 18.73 -6.85
N ALA A 257 -4.13 18.97 -5.89
CA ALA A 257 -5.22 18.07 -5.55
C ALA A 257 -6.43 18.21 -6.50
N SER A 258 -6.38 18.98 -7.56
CA SER A 258 -7.47 19.10 -8.55
C SER A 258 -7.25 18.17 -9.75
N PRO A 259 -8.30 17.79 -10.50
CA PRO A 259 -8.12 17.05 -11.75
C PRO A 259 -7.29 17.81 -12.80
N GLN A 260 -7.26 19.16 -12.73
CA GLN A 260 -6.53 20.02 -13.66
C GLN A 260 -5.02 20.11 -13.36
N GLY A 261 -4.60 19.78 -12.12
CA GLY A 261 -3.19 19.76 -11.72
C GLY A 261 -2.40 18.52 -12.14
N LEU A 262 -2.96 17.68 -13.03
CA LEU A 262 -2.39 16.40 -13.48
C LEU A 262 -1.55 16.49 -14.77
N VAL A 263 -1.00 17.66 -15.09
CA VAL A 263 -0.11 17.83 -16.24
C VAL A 263 1.34 17.53 -15.85
#